data_AF-A0A8X7RDK4-F1
#
_entry.id   AF-A0A8X7RDK4-F1
#
_cell.length_a   1.000
_cell.length_b   1.000
_cell.length_c   1.000
_cell.angle_alpha   90.00
_cell.angle_beta   90.00
_cell.angle_gamma   90.00
#
_symmetry.space_group_name_H-M   'P 1'
#
loop_
_entity.id
_entity.type
_entity.pdbx_description
1 polymer ?
#
loop_
_entity_poly.entity_id
_entity_poly.type
_entity_poly.pdbx_seq_one_letter_code
_entity_poly.pdbx_strand_id
1 'polypeptide(L)' 'MVEELGLAVEIRNYWRNYCSVEVVTAEEIERAITCLMKQNSYVRKRVKEMSDKCHAGWMVAHLKLL' A
#
# COMPACT_ATOMS: atom_id res chain seq x y z
N MET A 1 0.92 -5.91 7.53
CA MET A 1 1.77 -6.11 6.33
C MET A 1 1.86 -4.90 5.40
N VAL A 2 0.78 -4.40 4.78
CA VAL A 2 0.88 -3.30 3.79
C VAL A 2 1.34 -1.98 4.45
N GLU A 3 0.75 -1.66 5.60
CA GLU A 3 1.09 -0.49 6.43
C GLU A 3 2.51 -0.60 6.99
N GLU A 4 2.82 -1.71 7.66
CA GLU A 4 4.16 -2.00 8.21
C GLU A 4 5.30 -1.91 7.17
N LEU A 5 5.02 -2.27 5.91
CA LEU A 5 6.01 -2.24 4.82
C LEU A 5 6.09 -0.88 4.11
N GLY A 6 5.23 0.08 4.48
CA GLY A 6 5.16 1.42 3.89
C GLY A 6 4.61 1.42 2.46
N LEU A 7 3.69 0.50 2.15
CA LEU A 7 3.18 0.26 0.80
C LEU A 7 1.84 0.97 0.52
N ALA A 8 1.28 1.70 1.49
CA ALA A 8 0.02 2.41 1.35
C ALA A 8 0.12 3.88 1.78
N VAL A 9 -0.82 4.68 1.29
CA VAL A 9 -1.17 5.97 1.87
C VAL A 9 -2.41 5.75 2.73
N GLU A 10 -2.32 6.07 4.01
CA GLU A 10 -3.44 5.95 4.93
C GLU A 10 -4.45 7.07 4.67
N ILE A 11 -5.73 6.72 4.58
CA ILE A 11 -6.83 7.69 4.58
C ILE A 11 -7.39 7.79 6.00
N ARG A 12 -7.69 6.63 6.62
CA ARG A 12 -7.99 6.43 8.04
C ARG A 12 -7.83 4.94 8.39
N ASN A 13 -7.38 4.65 9.60
CA ASN A 13 -7.30 3.29 10.15
C ASN A 13 -8.38 3.07 11.21
N TYR A 14 -9.49 2.44 10.82
CA TYR A 14 -10.54 2.05 11.75
C TYR A 14 -10.39 0.58 12.11
N TRP A 15 -9.55 0.30 13.09
CA TRP A 15 -9.60 -1.02 13.70
C TRP A 15 -10.87 -1.13 14.56
N ARG A 16 -11.92 -1.68 13.94
CA ARG A 16 -13.09 -2.28 14.62
C ARG A 16 -13.82 -1.33 15.60
N ASN A 17 -14.46 -0.28 15.10
CA ASN A 17 -15.58 0.34 15.81
C ASN A 17 -16.71 0.69 14.82
N TYR A 18 -17.53 -0.32 14.53
CA TYR A 18 -18.73 -0.22 13.71
C TYR A 18 -19.80 0.74 14.26
N CYS A 19 -19.58 1.33 15.44
CA CYS A 19 -20.55 2.17 16.15
C CYS A 19 -20.35 3.68 15.96
N SER A 20 -19.27 4.12 15.31
CA SER A 20 -19.07 5.53 14.95
C SER A 20 -18.86 5.62 13.45
N VAL A 21 -19.94 5.86 12.71
CA VAL A 21 -19.89 6.18 11.28
C VAL A 21 -19.38 7.61 11.15
N GLU A 22 -18.14 7.85 11.53
CA GLU A 22 -17.48 9.08 11.09
C GLU A 22 -17.15 8.92 9.61
N VAL A 23 -17.86 9.67 8.79
CA VAL A 23 -17.67 9.71 7.34
C VAL A 23 -16.33 10.36 7.03
N VAL A 24 -15.60 9.78 6.07
CA VAL A 24 -14.38 10.38 5.50
C VAL A 24 -14.79 11.55 4.61
N THR A 25 -14.21 12.73 4.81
CA THR A 25 -14.56 13.92 4.03
C THR A 25 -14.00 13.85 2.62
N ALA A 26 -14.60 14.59 1.69
CA ALA A 26 -14.10 14.69 0.32
C ALA A 26 -12.65 15.20 0.27
N GLU A 27 -12.29 16.12 1.17
CA GLU A 27 -10.94 16.69 1.27
C GLU A 27 -9.91 15.67 1.74
N GLU A 28 -10.27 14.79 2.69
CA GLU A 28 -9.41 13.68 3.12
C GLU A 28 -9.13 12.71 1.96
N ILE A 29 -10.17 12.39 1.19
CA ILE A 29 -10.07 11.53 0.00
C ILE A 29 -9.18 12.18 -1.06
N GLU A 30 -9.42 13.46 -1.39
CA GLU A 30 -8.65 14.20 -2.39
C GLU A 30 -7.16 14.24 -2.04
N ARG A 31 -6.83 14.57 -0.78
CA ARG A 31 -5.44 14.60 -0.30
C ARG A 31 -4.77 13.24 -0.44
N ALA A 32 -5.45 12.18 -0.03
CA ALA A 32 -4.89 10.83 -0.11
C ALA A 32 -4.68 10.37 -1.56
N ILE A 33 -5.66 10.59 -2.45
CA ILE A 33 -5.53 10.27 -3.87
C ILE A 33 -4.37 11.06 -4.49
N THR A 34 -4.26 12.34 -4.19
CA THR A 34 -3.17 13.19 -4.69
C THR A 34 -1.80 12.66 -4.24
N CYS A 35 -1.66 12.31 -2.96
CA CYS A 35 -0.45 11.69 -2.42
C CYS A 35 -0.12 10.36 -3.08
N LEU A 36 -1.11 9.49 -3.28
CA LEU A 36 -0.97 8.17 -3.91
C LEU A 36 -0.56 8.29 -5.39
N MET A 37 -1.12 9.25 -6.10
CA MET A 37 -0.91 9.44 -7.55
C MET A 37 0.35 10.22 -7.89
N LYS A 38 1.01 10.85 -6.90
CA LYS A 38 2.29 11.54 -7.10
C LYS A 38 3.35 10.59 -7.69
N GLN A 39 3.82 10.90 -8.90
CA GLN A 39 4.62 10.00 -9.75
C GLN A 39 5.89 9.45 -9.06
N ASN A 40 6.57 10.29 -8.28
CA ASN A 40 7.81 9.95 -7.56
C ASN A 40 7.60 9.75 -6.06
N SER A 41 6.41 9.33 -5.64
CA SER A 41 6.13 9.09 -4.21
C SER A 41 6.98 7.95 -3.65
N TYR A 42 7.33 8.08 -2.37
CA TYR A 42 8.03 7.04 -1.63
C TYR A 42 7.28 5.70 -1.69
N VAL A 43 5.95 5.74 -1.53
CA VAL A 43 5.07 4.58 -1.59
C VAL A 43 5.20 3.84 -2.92
N ARG A 44 5.19 4.54 -4.06
CA ARG A 44 5.35 3.91 -5.40
C ARG A 44 6.70 3.23 -5.56
N LYS A 45 7.79 3.86 -5.08
CA LYS A 45 9.13 3.24 -5.10
C LYS A 45 9.15 1.95 -4.27
N ARG A 46 8.60 2.00 -3.06
CA ARG A 46 8.53 0.86 -2.14
C ARG A 46 7.70 -0.30 -2.70
N VAL A 47 6.56 -0.01 -3.33
CA VAL A 47 5.74 -1.02 -4.02
C VAL A 47 6.50 -1.68 -5.16
N LYS A 48 7.23 -0.91 -5.97
CA LYS A 48 8.03 -1.45 -7.07
C LYS A 48 9.14 -2.37 -6.56
N GLU A 49 9.90 -1.93 -5.55
CA GLU A 49 10.94 -2.74 -4.92
C GLU A 49 10.38 -4.06 -4.33
N MET A 50 9.22 -4.01 -3.69
CA MET A 50 8.59 -5.20 -3.13
C MET A 50 8.13 -6.16 -4.23
N SER A 51 7.54 -5.63 -5.31
CA SER A 51 7.16 -6.41 -6.49
C SER A 51 8.36 -7.13 -7.09
N ASP A 52 9.49 -6.46 -7.23
CA ASP A 52 10.70 -7.05 -7.82
C ASP A 52 11.28 -8.16 -6.91
N LYS A 53 11.27 -7.95 -5.58
CA LYS A 53 11.68 -8.98 -4.60
C LYS A 53 10.77 -10.20 -4.63
N CYS A 54 9.45 -10.00 -4.69
CA CYS A 54 8.48 -11.10 -4.80
C CYS A 54 8.70 -11.89 -6.10
N HIS A 55 8.91 -11.20 -7.22
CA HIS A 55 9.16 -11.86 -8.50
C HIS A 55 10.47 -12.66 -8.50
N ALA A 56 11.56 -12.09 -7.98
CA ALA A 56 12.84 -12.79 -7.85
C ALA A 56 12.72 -14.03 -6.94
N GLY A 57 12.04 -13.90 -5.79
CA GLY A 57 11.77 -15.02 -4.89
C GLY A 57 10.97 -16.13 -5.56
N TRP A 58 9.95 -15.76 -6.36
CA TRP A 58 9.17 -16.71 -7.14
C TRP A 58 10.01 -17.45 -8.18
N MET A 59 10.86 -16.75 -8.93
CA MET A 59 11.76 -17.38 -9.90
C MET A 59 12.72 -18.38 -9.24
N VAL A 60 13.32 -18.01 -8.10
CA VAL A 60 14.22 -18.91 -7.35
C VAL A 60 13.47 -20.13 -6.81
N ALA A 61 12.25 -19.96 -6.33
CA ALA A 61 11.42 -21.07 -5.85
C ALA A 61 11.02 -22.01 -7.00
N HIS A 62 10.64 -21.46 -8.15
CA HIS A 62 10.27 -22.24 -9.33
C HIS A 62 11.43 -23.10 -9.85
N LEU A 63 12.63 -22.52 -9.93
CA LEU A 63 13.87 -23.23 -10.32
C LEU A 63 14.26 -24.36 -9.36
N LYS A 64 13.91 -24.27 -8.07
CA LYS A 64 14.19 -25.32 -7.07
C LYS A 64 13.18 -26.47 -7.07
N LEU A 65 12.04 -26.30 -7.73
CA LEU A 65 10.96 -27.29 -7.81
C LEU A 65 10.99 -28.11 -9.11
N LEU A 66 11.93 -27.81 -10.01
CA LEU A 66 12.25 -28.55 -11.24
C LEU A 66 13.60 -29.26 -11.07
#